data_AF-A0A918FHS6-F1
#
_entry.id   AF-A0A918FHS6-F1
#
_cell.length_a   1.000
_cell.length_b   1.000
_cell.length_c   1.000
_cell.angle_alpha   90.00
_cell.angle_beta   90.00
_cell.angle_gamma   90.00
#
_symmetry.space_group_name_H-M   'P 1'
#
loop_
_entity.id
_entity.type
_entity.pdbx_description
1 polymer ?
#
loop_
_entity_poly.entity_id
_entity_poly.type
_entity_poly.pdbx_seq_one_letter_code
_entity_poly.pdbx_strand_id
1 'polypeptide(L)'
;MSDPSHREAAGVDLGNEVEGYLLWQARITEAERRAREFVAPMEWATTAQRDEIEQHYVADSLNRARGDLERVAARCVSLRGEYERRYRTLRLRCVGWAVATNAGLVALVASFAFRWR
;
A
#
# COMPACT_ATOMS: atom_id res chain seq x y z
N MET A 1 -13.29 24.17 17.04
CA MET A 1 -12.13 23.50 17.67
C MET A 1 -11.89 22.21 16.91
N SER A 2 -11.03 22.25 15.89
CA SER A 2 -10.79 21.10 14.99
C SER A 2 -10.02 20.00 15.73
N ASP A 3 -10.53 18.77 15.63
CA ASP A 3 -9.99 17.56 16.25
C ASP A 3 -8.52 17.33 15.86
N PRO A 4 -7.60 17.19 16.84
CA PRO A 4 -6.18 16.92 16.57
C PRO A 4 -5.95 15.65 15.74
N SER A 5 -6.82 14.64 15.83
CA SER A 5 -6.67 13.38 15.08
C SER A 5 -6.74 13.56 13.56
N HIS A 6 -7.53 14.54 13.09
CA HIS A 6 -7.68 14.82 11.66
C HIS A 6 -6.45 15.53 11.07
N ARG A 7 -5.70 16.28 11.89
CA ARG A 7 -4.45 16.93 11.45
C ARG A 7 -3.31 15.93 11.32
N GLU A 8 -3.22 14.97 12.23
CA GLU A 8 -2.22 13.90 12.17
C GLU A 8 -2.46 12.99 10.97
N ALA A 9 -3.72 12.59 10.73
CA ALA A 9 -4.08 11.79 9.55
C ALA A 9 -3.74 12.49 8.23
N ALA A 10 -4.02 13.79 8.13
CA ALA A 10 -3.66 14.59 6.95
C ALA A 10 -2.13 14.73 6.79
N GLY A 11 -1.38 14.85 7.88
CA GLY A 11 0.08 14.88 7.85
C GLY A 11 0.71 13.58 7.35
N VAL A 12 0.15 12.43 7.75
CA VAL A 12 0.58 11.11 7.26
C VAL A 12 0.27 10.94 5.77
N ASP A 13 -0.89 11.39 5.33
CA ASP A 13 -1.30 11.31 3.91
C ASP A 13 -0.37 12.14 3.01
N LEU A 14 -0.11 13.38 3.39
CA LEU A 14 0.85 14.25 2.69
C LEU A 14 2.27 13.66 2.68
N GLY A 15 2.71 13.06 3.80
CA GLY A 15 4.00 12.38 3.88
C GLY A 15 4.12 11.25 2.84
N ASN A 16 3.09 10.44 2.71
CA ASN A 16 3.05 9.35 1.73
C ASN A 16 3.04 9.86 0.28
N GLU A 17 2.30 10.93 0.00
CA GLU A 17 2.25 11.54 -1.34
C GLU A 17 3.62 12.11 -1.74
N VAL A 18 4.28 12.81 -0.82
CA VAL A 18 5.64 13.35 -1.02
C VAL A 18 6.64 12.22 -1.23
N GLU A 19 6.60 11.17 -0.41
CA GLU A 19 7.48 10.00 -0.58
C GLU A 19 7.29 9.37 -1.96
N GLY A 20 6.04 9.16 -2.38
CA GLY A 20 5.72 8.63 -3.71
C GLY A 20 6.25 9.50 -4.84
N TYR A 21 6.10 10.83 -4.73
CA TYR A 21 6.66 11.78 -5.69
C TYR A 21 8.20 11.69 -5.75
N LEU A 22 8.88 11.65 -4.61
CA LEU A 22 10.35 11.58 -4.55
C LEU A 22 10.87 10.28 -5.14
N LEU A 23 10.23 9.15 -4.84
CA LEU A 23 10.57 7.86 -5.44
C LEU A 23 10.37 7.87 -6.96
N TRP A 24 9.33 8.53 -7.45
CA TRP A 24 9.10 8.68 -8.89
C TRP A 24 10.13 9.58 -9.56
N GLN A 25 10.48 10.72 -8.96
CA GLN A 25 11.55 11.60 -9.47
C GLN A 25 12.89 10.88 -9.54
N ALA A 26 13.26 10.13 -8.49
CA ALA A 26 14.47 9.31 -8.51
C ALA A 26 14.46 8.28 -9.66
N ARG A 27 13.28 7.72 -9.98
CA ARG A 27 13.13 6.78 -11.10
C ARG A 27 13.30 7.46 -12.47
N ILE A 28 12.81 8.69 -12.63
CA ILE A 28 13.02 9.48 -13.86
C ILE A 28 14.51 9.75 -14.05
N THR A 29 15.17 10.30 -13.03
CA THR A 29 16.61 10.61 -13.11
C THR A 29 17.44 9.37 -13.43
N GLU A 30 17.10 8.22 -12.84
CA GLU A 30 17.78 6.96 -13.11
C GLU A 30 17.51 6.42 -14.53
N ALA A 31 16.29 6.59 -15.04
CA ALA A 31 15.95 6.21 -16.42
C ALA A 31 16.75 7.03 -17.44
N GLU A 32 16.79 8.35 -17.26
CA GLU A 32 17.57 9.27 -18.10
C GLU A 32 19.06 8.96 -18.05
N ARG A 33 19.62 8.73 -16.85
CA ARG A 33 21.03 8.36 -16.69
C ARG A 33 21.36 7.07 -17.46
N ARG A 34 20.53 6.04 -17.30
CA ARG A 34 20.72 4.76 -18.01
C ARG A 34 20.58 4.90 -19.52
N ALA A 35 19.67 5.75 -19.98
CA ALA A 35 19.49 6.02 -21.40
C ALA A 35 20.74 6.68 -22.01
N ARG A 36 21.32 7.67 -21.33
CA ARG A 36 22.60 8.29 -21.72
C ARG A 36 23.74 7.28 -21.78
N GLU A 37 23.87 6.45 -20.75
CA GLU A 37 24.89 5.39 -20.69
C GLU A 37 24.70 4.34 -21.80
N PHE A 38 23.46 4.07 -22.19
CA PHE A 38 23.14 3.13 -23.26
C PHE A 38 23.53 3.66 -24.65
N VAL A 39 23.32 4.95 -24.92
CA VAL A 39 23.65 5.56 -26.23
C VAL A 39 25.10 6.05 -26.32
N ALA A 40 25.80 6.23 -25.20
CA ALA A 40 27.18 6.71 -25.17
C ALA A 40 28.15 5.91 -26.07
N PRO A 41 28.12 4.55 -26.09
CA PRO A 41 29.01 3.75 -26.93
C PRO A 41 28.66 3.76 -28.42
N MET A 42 27.53 4.35 -28.83
CA MET A 42 27.07 4.33 -30.23
C MET A 42 27.77 5.39 -31.07
N GLU A 43 29.11 5.36 -31.13
CA GLU A 43 29.94 6.38 -31.79
C GLU A 43 29.60 6.61 -33.27
N TRP A 44 29.05 5.59 -33.93
CA TRP A 44 28.59 5.62 -35.32
C TRP A 44 27.28 6.39 -35.54
N ALA A 45 26.49 6.61 -34.48
CA ALA A 45 25.20 7.31 -34.56
C ALA A 45 25.39 8.82 -34.36
N THR A 46 24.67 9.62 -35.15
CA THR A 46 24.60 11.07 -35.00
C THR A 46 23.96 11.46 -33.67
N THR A 47 24.23 12.68 -33.17
CA THR A 47 23.62 13.19 -31.94
C THR A 47 22.09 13.14 -32.00
N ALA A 48 21.49 13.54 -33.12
CA ALA A 48 20.04 13.50 -33.29
C ALA A 48 19.46 12.07 -33.18
N GLN A 49 20.14 11.07 -33.73
CA GLN A 49 19.73 9.67 -33.59
C GLN A 49 19.87 9.16 -32.15
N ARG A 50 20.94 9.57 -31.44
CA ARG A 50 21.12 9.19 -30.03
C ARG A 50 20.07 9.83 -29.13
N ASP A 51 19.72 11.09 -29.35
CA ASP A 51 18.67 11.79 -28.61
C ASP A 51 17.30 11.12 -28.80
N GLU A 52 16.98 10.71 -30.03
CA GLU A 52 15.72 10.00 -30.33
C GLU A 52 15.65 8.64 -29.63
N ILE A 53 16.77 7.89 -29.62
CA ILE A 53 16.87 6.61 -28.91
C ILE A 53 16.78 6.83 -27.39
N GLU A 54 17.44 7.85 -26.85
CA GLU A 54 17.39 8.20 -25.43
C GLU A 54 15.95 8.45 -24.99
N GLN A 55 15.21 9.28 -25.74
CA GLN A 55 13.81 9.60 -25.44
C GLN A 55 12.91 8.36 -25.46
N HIS A 56 13.05 7.50 -26.48
CA HIS A 56 12.28 6.26 -26.57
C HIS A 56 12.61 5.29 -25.43
N TYR A 57 13.88 5.18 -25.07
CA TYR A 57 14.33 4.35 -23.96
C TYR A 57 13.75 4.82 -22.63
N VAL A 58 13.82 6.13 -22.36
CA VAL A 58 13.26 6.72 -21.12
C VAL A 58 11.76 6.45 -21.07
N ALA A 59 11.02 6.72 -22.15
CA ALA A 59 9.59 6.50 -22.22
C ALA A 59 9.20 5.03 -21.96
N ASP A 60 9.86 4.08 -22.62
CA ASP A 60 9.60 2.64 -22.42
C ASP A 60 9.94 2.21 -20.99
N SER A 61 11.09 2.64 -20.46
CA SER A 61 11.52 2.28 -19.11
C SER A 61 10.55 2.79 -18.03
N LEU A 62 10.05 4.01 -18.17
CA LEU A 62 9.07 4.60 -17.26
C LEU A 62 7.69 3.95 -17.39
N ASN A 63 7.28 3.59 -18.61
CA ASN A 63 6.02 2.88 -18.84
C ASN A 63 6.03 1.49 -18.18
N ARG A 64 7.14 0.75 -18.32
CA ARG A 64 7.32 -0.55 -17.65
C ARG A 64 7.33 -0.40 -16.13
N ALA A 65 8.08 0.57 -15.61
CA ALA A 65 8.15 0.86 -14.19
C ALA A 65 6.77 1.19 -13.60
N ARG A 66 5.96 1.98 -14.31
CA ARG A 66 4.59 2.29 -13.92
C ARG A 66 3.72 1.04 -13.88
N GLY A 67 3.77 0.20 -14.92
CA GLY A 67 3.03 -1.07 -14.95
C GLY A 67 3.41 -2.01 -13.81
N ASP A 68 4.69 -2.07 -13.44
CA ASP A 68 5.15 -2.84 -12.26
C ASP A 68 4.56 -2.30 -10.95
N LEU A 69 4.59 -0.97 -10.76
CA LEU A 69 4.01 -0.33 -9.58
C LEU A 69 2.50 -0.57 -9.49
N GLU A 70 1.78 -0.44 -10.59
CA GLU A 70 0.33 -0.72 -10.65
C GLU A 70 0.01 -2.17 -10.29
N ARG A 71 0.80 -3.14 -10.82
CA ARG A 71 0.66 -4.55 -10.46
C ARG A 71 0.91 -4.83 -8.98
N VAL A 72 1.97 -4.26 -8.42
CA VAL A 72 2.30 -4.42 -7.00
C VAL A 72 1.22 -3.79 -6.13
N ALA A 73 0.76 -2.59 -6.46
CA ALA A 73 -0.33 -1.92 -5.75
C ALA A 73 -1.62 -2.75 -5.76
N ALA A 74 -2.02 -3.26 -6.93
CA ALA A 74 -3.18 -4.13 -7.06
C ALA A 74 -3.03 -5.41 -6.22
N ARG A 75 -1.83 -6.01 -6.19
CA ARG A 75 -1.56 -7.20 -5.37
C ARG A 75 -1.63 -6.89 -3.87
N CYS A 76 -1.06 -5.78 -3.42
CA CYS A 76 -1.13 -5.35 -2.03
C CYS A 76 -2.58 -5.14 -1.56
N VAL A 77 -3.42 -4.49 -2.40
CA VAL A 77 -4.85 -4.31 -2.12
C VAL A 77 -5.58 -5.64 -2.05
N SER A 78 -5.33 -6.54 -3.00
CA SER A 78 -5.89 -7.90 -3.01
C SER A 78 -5.51 -8.68 -1.74
N LEU A 79 -4.24 -8.68 -1.36
CA LEU A 79 -3.75 -9.35 -0.15
C LEU A 79 -4.38 -8.75 1.11
N ARG A 80 -4.42 -7.43 1.23
CA ARG A 80 -5.07 -6.75 2.35
C ARG A 80 -6.53 -7.17 2.50
N GLY A 81 -7.28 -7.23 1.40
CA GLY A 81 -8.66 -7.70 1.40
C GLY A 81 -8.80 -9.17 1.83
N GLU A 82 -7.89 -10.05 1.42
CA GLU A 82 -7.85 -11.44 1.88
C GLU A 82 -7.60 -11.55 3.39
N TYR A 83 -6.63 -10.79 3.92
CA TYR A 83 -6.31 -10.76 5.35
C TYR A 83 -7.44 -10.16 6.18
N GLU A 84 -8.04 -9.06 5.75
CA GLU A 84 -9.15 -8.41 6.45
C GLU A 84 -10.38 -9.33 6.54
N ARG A 85 -10.66 -10.11 5.49
CA ARG A 85 -11.71 -11.14 5.52
C ARG A 85 -11.42 -12.21 6.56
N ARG A 86 -10.21 -12.78 6.56
CA ARG A 86 -9.80 -13.79 7.55
C ARG A 86 -9.86 -13.24 8.97
N TYR A 87 -9.36 -12.02 9.17
CA TYR A 87 -9.39 -11.35 10.47
C TYR A 87 -10.81 -11.08 10.95
N ARG A 88 -11.72 -10.65 10.07
CA ARG A 88 -13.13 -10.43 10.40
C ARG A 88 -13.79 -11.71 10.90
N THR A 89 -13.53 -12.84 10.24
CA THR A 89 -14.04 -14.14 10.68
C THR A 89 -13.50 -14.53 12.05
N LEU A 90 -12.20 -14.35 12.29
CA LEU A 90 -11.59 -14.66 13.59
C LEU A 90 -12.13 -13.76 14.70
N ARG A 91 -12.24 -12.45 14.43
CA ARG A 91 -12.80 -11.46 15.34
C ARG A 91 -14.25 -11.78 15.72
N LEU A 92 -15.09 -12.13 14.74
CA LEU A 92 -16.48 -12.51 15.00
C LEU A 92 -16.57 -13.75 15.90
N ARG A 93 -15.69 -14.75 15.69
CA ARG A 93 -15.64 -15.93 16.56
C ARG A 93 -15.18 -15.57 17.97
N CYS A 94 -14.09 -14.82 18.12
CA CYS A 94 -13.60 -14.39 19.44
C CYS A 94 -14.64 -13.55 20.20
N VAL A 95 -15.29 -12.60 19.54
CA VAL A 95 -16.36 -11.80 20.14
C VAL A 95 -17.56 -12.68 20.49
N GLY A 96 -17.96 -13.59 19.60
CA GLY A 96 -19.04 -14.54 19.88
C GLY A 96 -18.76 -15.41 21.10
N TRP A 97 -17.55 -15.97 21.21
CA TRP A 97 -17.12 -16.72 22.39
C TRP A 97 -17.12 -15.88 23.66
N ALA A 98 -16.58 -14.66 23.61
CA ALA A 98 -16.56 -13.75 24.75
C ALA A 98 -17.97 -13.36 25.23
N VAL A 99 -18.89 -13.13 24.30
CA VAL A 99 -20.30 -12.84 24.62
C VAL A 99 -20.98 -14.08 25.20
N ALA A 100 -20.76 -15.27 24.62
CA ALA A 100 -21.35 -16.50 25.10
C ALA A 100 -20.87 -16.88 26.52
N THR A 101 -19.58 -16.72 26.81
CA THR A 101 -19.04 -16.99 28.16
C THR A 101 -19.58 -15.99 29.17
N ASN A 102 -19.66 -14.70 28.82
CA ASN A 102 -20.21 -13.69 29.71
C ASN A 102 -21.70 -13.93 30.00
N ALA A 103 -22.50 -14.23 28.97
CA ALA A 103 -23.91 -14.57 29.13
C ALA A 103 -24.11 -15.84 29.99
N GLY A 104 -23.27 -16.87 29.78
CA GLY A 104 -23.28 -18.08 30.60
C GLY A 104 -22.98 -17.82 32.08
N LEU A 105 -21.96 -16.99 32.36
CA LEU A 105 -21.63 -16.54 33.72
C LEU A 105 -22.81 -15.81 34.39
N VAL A 106 -23.44 -14.87 33.67
CA VAL A 106 -24.60 -14.13 34.17
C VAL A 106 -25.77 -15.07 34.48
N ALA A 107 -26.06 -16.02 33.57
CA ALA A 107 -27.14 -17.00 33.77
C ALA A 107 -26.88 -17.92 34.97
N LEU A 108 -25.63 -18.36 35.17
CA LEU A 108 -25.23 -19.18 36.32
C LEU A 108 -25.42 -18.42 37.64
N VAL A 109 -24.97 -17.17 37.72
CA VAL A 109 -25.14 -16.33 38.91
C VAL A 109 -26.63 -16.10 39.21
N ALA A 110 -27.43 -15.78 38.19
CA ALA A 110 -28.87 -15.60 38.35
C ALA A 110 -29.57 -16.87 38.86
N SER A 111 -29.20 -18.03 38.32
CA SER A 111 -29.74 -19.33 38.73
C SER A 111 -29.36 -19.69 40.16
N PHE A 112 -28.13 -19.35 40.58
CA PHE A 112 -27.68 -19.56 41.95
C PHE A 112 -28.42 -18.64 42.93
N ALA A 113 -28.61 -17.37 42.58
CA ALA A 113 -29.38 -16.40 43.38
C ALA A 113 -30.87 -16.80 43.50
N PHE A 114 -31.47 -17.33 42.44
CA PHE A 114 -32.86 -17.80 42.45
C PHE A 114 -33.03 -19.07 43.30
N ARG A 115 -32.05 -19.97 43.30
CA ARG A 115 -32.12 -21.22 44.07
C ARG A 115 -31.88 -21.04 45.58
N TRP A 116 -31.23 -19.95 45.98
CA TRP A 116 -30.95 -19.64 47.39
C TRP A 116 -31.98 -18.70 48.05
N ARG A 117 -33.06 -18.38 47.33
CA ARG A 117 -34.14 -17.49 47.75
C ARG A 117 -35.46 -18.25 47.83
#